data_AF-A0A4Y8K3C4-F1
#
_entry.id   AF-A0A4Y8K3C4-F1
#
_cell.length_a   1.000
_cell.length_b   1.000
_cell.length_c   1.000
_cell.angle_alpha   90.00
_cell.angle_beta   90.00
_cell.angle_gamma   90.00
#
_symmetry.space_group_name_H-M   'P 1'
#
loop_
_entity.id
_entity.type
_entity.pdbx_description
1 polymer ?
#
loop_
_entity_poly.entity_id
_entity_poly.type
_entity_poly.pdbx_seq_one_letter_code
_entity_poly.pdbx_strand_id
1 'polypeptide(L)'
;MTHNAVDEDILNQWTRRLSQALQILDLDVDNHLVLNVADEAAHAVNPMAAPITTFVVGYAAGLAAANSEMASHAAIARAADIVIAVCRQPAYEAPDETGWVNTAQ
;
A
#
# COMPACT_ATOMS: atom_id res chain seq x y z
N MET A 1 -10.86 8.92 12.00
CA MET A 1 -11.55 10.04 11.32
C MET A 1 -12.84 9.51 10.73
N THR A 2 -14.00 10.08 11.04
CA THR A 2 -15.26 9.71 10.37
C THR A 2 -15.18 10.20 8.93
N HIS A 3 -14.81 9.31 8.00
CA HIS A 3 -14.89 9.61 6.58
C HIS A 3 -16.37 9.87 6.27
N ASN A 4 -16.72 11.12 5.95
CA ASN A 4 -18.10 11.42 5.59
C ASN A 4 -18.31 10.96 4.14
N ALA A 5 -19.49 10.45 3.81
CA ALA A 5 -19.82 9.94 2.47
C ALA A 5 -19.54 10.96 1.35
N VAL A 6 -19.57 12.25 1.68
CA VAL A 6 -19.20 13.35 0.78
C VAL A 6 -17.72 13.32 0.38
N ASP A 7 -16.82 13.07 1.33
CA ASP A 7 -15.37 13.04 1.06
C ASP A 7 -15.01 11.82 0.19
N GLU A 8 -15.64 10.68 0.45
CA GLU A 8 -15.48 9.47 -0.35
C GLU A 8 -15.91 9.68 -1.80
N ASP A 9 -17.05 10.33 -2.04
CA ASP A 9 -17.51 10.62 -3.39
C ASP A 9 -16.57 11.61 -4.12
N ILE A 10 -16.05 12.63 -3.43
CA ILE A 10 -15.07 13.56 -3.99
C ILE A 10 -13.79 12.82 -4.41
N LEU A 11 -13.27 11.93 -3.57
CA LEU A 11 -12.09 11.13 -3.89
C LEU A 11 -12.35 10.17 -5.06
N ASN A 12 -13.50 9.50 -5.08
CA ASN A 12 -13.90 8.62 -6.18
C ASN A 12 -14.01 9.39 -7.51
N GLN A 13 -14.62 10.58 -7.49
CA GLN A 13 -14.70 11.46 -8.66
C GLN A 13 -13.32 11.91 -9.13
N TRP A 14 -12.44 12.29 -8.19
CA TRP A 14 -11.09 12.71 -8.49
C TRP A 14 -10.25 11.59 -9.12
N THR A 15 -10.30 10.38 -8.55
CA THR A 15 -9.60 9.20 -9.09
C THR A 15 -10.08 8.86 -10.49
N ARG A 16 -11.40 8.91 -10.76
CA ARG A 16 -11.93 8.75 -12.13
C ARG A 16 -11.40 9.81 -13.10
N ARG A 17 -11.39 11.08 -12.68
CA ARG A 17 -10.90 12.19 -13.51
C ARG A 17 -9.41 12.03 -13.84
N LEU A 18 -8.59 11.64 -12.88
CA LEU A 18 -7.16 11.37 -13.10
C LEU A 18 -6.96 10.17 -14.04
N SER A 19 -7.70 9.09 -13.84
CA SER A 19 -7.64 7.90 -14.70
C SER A 19 -7.93 8.25 -16.16
N GLN A 20 -8.97 9.06 -16.39
CA GLN A 20 -9.30 9.58 -17.73
C GLN A 20 -8.19 10.47 -18.30
N ALA A 21 -7.68 11.42 -17.50
CA ALA A 21 -6.63 12.35 -17.96
C ALA A 21 -5.32 11.63 -18.30
N LEU A 22 -5.02 10.53 -17.59
CA LEU A 22 -3.84 9.69 -17.80
C LEU A 22 -4.08 8.56 -18.80
N GLN A 23 -5.30 8.45 -19.36
CA GLN A 23 -5.71 7.41 -20.32
C GLN A 23 -5.49 5.98 -19.79
N ILE A 24 -5.71 5.76 -18.50
CA ILE A 24 -5.60 4.44 -17.88
C ILE A 24 -6.95 3.71 -18.02
N LEU A 25 -6.97 2.66 -18.82
CA LEU A 25 -8.15 1.81 -19.02
C LEU A 25 -8.30 0.83 -17.86
N ASP A 26 -9.54 0.56 -17.47
CA ASP A 26 -9.90 -0.46 -16.47
C ASP A 26 -9.16 -0.33 -15.12
N LEU A 27 -8.83 0.91 -14.73
CA LEU A 27 -8.29 1.22 -13.42
C LEU A 27 -9.41 1.26 -12.39
N ASP A 28 -9.42 0.26 -11.52
CA ASP A 28 -10.32 0.16 -10.37
C ASP A 28 -9.50 0.29 -9.09
N VAL A 29 -9.66 1.42 -8.41
CA VAL A 29 -8.89 1.79 -7.22
C VAL A 29 -9.83 1.89 -6.03
N ASP A 30 -9.53 1.10 -5.01
CA ASP A 30 -10.12 1.26 -3.69
C ASP A 30 -9.39 2.39 -2.94
N ASN A 31 -10.01 3.57 -2.90
CA ASN A 31 -9.44 4.73 -2.23
C ASN A 31 -9.27 4.50 -0.70
N HIS A 32 -10.14 3.72 -0.06
CA HIS A 32 -10.01 3.41 1.37
C HIS A 32 -8.78 2.56 1.62
N LEU A 33 -8.53 1.57 0.77
CA LEU A 33 -7.33 0.75 0.86
C LEU A 33 -6.06 1.59 0.69
N VAL A 34 -6.02 2.50 -0.28
CA VAL A 34 -4.87 3.39 -0.50
C VAL A 34 -4.63 4.31 0.71
N LEU A 35 -5.70 4.87 1.27
CA LEU A 35 -5.60 5.70 2.47
C LEU A 35 -5.17 4.89 3.70
N ASN A 36 -5.62 3.64 3.83
CA ASN A 36 -5.18 2.75 4.90
C ASN A 36 -3.68 2.43 4.80
N VAL A 37 -3.18 2.15 3.59
CA VAL A 37 -1.74 1.97 3.34
C VAL A 37 -0.94 3.22 3.74
N ALA A 38 -1.42 4.41 3.37
CA ALA A 38 -0.77 5.66 3.75
C ALA A 38 -0.72 5.82 5.28
N ASP A 39 -1.83 5.53 5.96
CA ASP A 39 -1.95 5.65 7.40
C ASP A 39 -1.02 4.67 8.14
N GLU A 40 -1.01 3.40 7.75
CA GLU A 40 -0.12 2.37 8.31
C GLU A 40 1.35 2.75 8.13
N ALA A 41 1.74 3.25 6.96
CA ALA A 41 3.11 3.70 6.71
C ALA A 41 3.50 4.92 7.54
N ALA A 42 2.59 5.90 7.68
CA ALA A 42 2.82 7.08 8.49
C ALA A 42 3.04 6.75 9.97
N HIS A 43 2.27 5.80 10.49
CA HIS A 43 2.39 5.32 11.88
C HIS A 43 3.64 4.47 12.10
N ALA A 44 4.00 3.59 11.16
CA ALA A 44 5.12 2.69 11.30
C ALA A 44 6.48 3.40 11.20
N VAL A 45 6.59 4.46 10.39
CA VAL A 45 7.87 5.12 10.08
C VAL A 45 7.87 6.59 10.49
N ASN A 46 7.17 7.43 9.72
CA ASN A 46 6.93 8.85 9.97
C ASN A 46 5.94 9.39 8.91
N PRO A 47 5.39 10.60 9.07
CA PRO A 47 4.41 11.14 8.13
C PRO A 47 4.85 11.23 6.66
N MET A 48 6.16 11.32 6.37
CA MET A 48 6.68 11.35 4.99
C MET A 48 6.67 9.98 4.31
N ALA A 49 6.51 8.89 5.06
CA ALA A 49 6.42 7.55 4.49
C ALA A 49 5.11 7.31 3.73
N ALA A 50 4.01 7.94 4.14
CA ALA A 50 2.70 7.80 3.48
C ALA A 50 2.74 8.02 1.94
N PRO A 51 3.19 9.17 1.42
CA PRO A 51 3.24 9.40 -0.03
C PRO A 51 4.25 8.51 -0.75
N ILE A 52 5.39 8.19 -0.12
CA ILE A 52 6.42 7.33 -0.71
C ILE A 52 5.89 5.90 -0.86
N THR A 53 5.27 5.37 0.19
CA THR A 53 4.74 4.00 0.23
C THR A 53 3.59 3.82 -0.75
N THR A 54 2.63 4.75 -0.79
CA THR A 54 1.52 4.69 -1.75
C THR A 54 1.98 4.77 -3.20
N PHE A 55 3.01 5.58 -3.50
CA PHE A 55 3.63 5.58 -4.82
C PHE A 55 4.24 4.22 -5.18
N VAL A 56 4.99 3.60 -4.26
CA VAL A 56 5.61 2.28 -4.49
C VAL A 56 4.55 1.18 -4.67
N VAL A 57 3.47 1.20 -3.88
CA VAL A 57 2.33 0.27 -4.06
C VAL A 57 1.70 0.43 -5.44
N GLY A 58 1.42 1.66 -5.86
CA GLY A 58 0.86 1.93 -7.19
C GLY A 58 1.79 1.48 -8.32
N TYR A 59 3.10 1.71 -8.18
CA TYR A 59 4.10 1.26 -9.16
C TYR A 59 4.17 -0.27 -9.25
N ALA A 60 4.23 -0.96 -8.11
CA ALA A 60 4.26 -2.42 -8.06
C ALA A 60 2.98 -3.06 -8.62
N ALA A 61 1.82 -2.48 -8.29
CA ALA A 61 0.54 -2.92 -8.84
C ALA A 61 0.47 -2.71 -10.36
N GLY A 62 0.94 -1.58 -10.86
CA GLY A 62 1.05 -1.30 -12.30
C GLY A 62 1.96 -2.31 -13.02
N LEU A 63 3.11 -2.64 -12.44
CA LEU A 63 3.98 -3.69 -12.98
C LEU A 63 3.31 -5.07 -12.97
N ALA A 64 2.58 -5.42 -11.92
CA ALA A 64 1.87 -6.70 -11.85
C ALA A 64 0.74 -6.78 -12.88
N ALA A 65 -0.07 -5.73 -12.99
CA ALA A 65 -1.17 -5.65 -13.96
C ALA A 65 -0.69 -5.58 -15.42
N ALA A 66 0.51 -5.05 -15.69
CA ALA A 66 1.08 -5.03 -17.03
C ALA A 66 1.66 -6.40 -17.46
N ASN A 67 2.18 -7.18 -16.50
CA ASN A 67 2.87 -8.45 -16.78
C ASN A 67 1.97 -9.69 -16.59
N SER A 68 0.73 -9.51 -16.12
CA SER A 68 -0.24 -10.57 -15.93
C SER A 68 -1.63 -10.09 -16.32
N GLU A 69 -2.55 -10.98 -16.66
CA GLU A 69 -3.98 -10.63 -16.87
C GLU A 69 -4.70 -10.34 -15.53
N MET A 70 -3.98 -9.82 -14.54
CA MET A 70 -4.51 -9.49 -13.22
C MET A 70 -5.24 -8.15 -13.28
N ALA A 71 -6.48 -8.14 -12.79
CA ALA A 71 -7.24 -6.91 -12.65
C ALA A 71 -6.51 -5.91 -11.74
N SER A 72 -6.61 -4.62 -12.08
CA SER A 72 -5.94 -3.52 -11.37
C SER A 72 -6.24 -3.52 -9.87
N HIS A 73 -7.51 -3.69 -9.47
CA HIS A 73 -7.91 -3.80 -8.06
C HIS A 73 -7.20 -4.95 -7.32
N ALA A 74 -7.09 -6.12 -7.94
CA ALA A 74 -6.41 -7.28 -7.33
C ALA A 74 -4.91 -7.06 -7.19
N ALA A 75 -4.28 -6.43 -8.19
CA ALA A 75 -2.86 -6.07 -8.14
C ALA A 75 -2.57 -5.05 -7.02
N ILE A 76 -3.44 -4.04 -6.86
CA ILE A 76 -3.37 -3.04 -5.79
C ILE A 76 -3.56 -3.71 -4.43
N ALA A 77 -4.60 -4.54 -4.26
CA ALA A 77 -4.88 -5.27 -3.03
C ALA A 77 -3.68 -6.12 -2.59
N ARG A 78 -3.10 -6.89 -3.50
CA ARG A 78 -1.91 -7.71 -3.21
C ARG A 78 -0.72 -6.87 -2.78
N ALA A 79 -0.44 -5.76 -3.46
CA ALA A 79 0.67 -4.89 -3.11
C ALA A 79 0.45 -4.21 -1.75
N ALA A 80 -0.79 -3.78 -1.48
CA ALA A 80 -1.20 -3.20 -0.20
C ALA A 80 -1.03 -4.20 0.95
N ASP A 81 -1.47 -5.45 0.79
CA ASP A 81 -1.34 -6.50 1.81
C ASP A 81 0.12 -6.73 2.22
N ILE A 82 1.03 -6.80 1.25
CA ILE A 82 2.47 -6.95 1.50
C ILE A 82 2.99 -5.76 2.30
N VAL A 83 2.65 -4.54 1.90
CA VAL A 83 3.12 -3.32 2.56
C VAL A 83 2.56 -3.18 3.97
N ILE A 84 1.28 -3.47 4.16
CA ILE A 84 0.66 -3.45 5.50
C ILE A 84 1.34 -4.49 6.40
N ALA A 85 1.65 -5.67 5.90
CA ALA A 85 2.41 -6.67 6.63
C ALA A 85 3.83 -6.19 6.99
N VAL A 86 4.49 -5.41 6.13
CA VAL A 86 5.80 -4.79 6.43
C VAL A 86 5.66 -3.70 7.49
N CYS A 87 4.67 -2.82 7.39
CA CYS A 87 4.45 -1.73 8.36
C CYS A 87 4.16 -2.26 9.77
N ARG A 88 3.54 -3.44 9.88
CA ARG A 88 3.19 -4.06 11.17
C ARG A 88 4.31 -4.93 11.75
N GLN A 89 5.38 -5.19 11.00
CA GLN A 89 6.53 -5.88 11.57
C GLN A 89 7.20 -4.97 12.59
N PRO A 90 7.57 -5.49 13.78
CA PRO A 90 8.38 -4.72 14.71
C PRO A 90 9.66 -4.30 13.99
N ALA A 91 10.09 -3.06 14.20
CA ALA A 91 11.32 -2.53 13.65
C ALA A 91 12.50 -3.32 14.23
N TYR A 92 12.81 -4.46 13.60
CA TYR A 92 13.80 -5.43 14.03
C TYR A 92 13.51 -5.99 15.44
N GLU A 93 13.24 -7.30 15.51
CA GLU A 93 13.63 -8.06 16.70
C GLU A 93 15.13 -7.81 16.85
N ALA A 94 15.52 -6.94 17.79
CA ALA A 94 16.91 -6.82 18.20
C ALA A 94 17.42 -8.25 18.39
N PRO A 95 18.62 -8.61 17.90
CA PRO A 95 19.12 -9.94 18.17
C PRO A 95 19.18 -9.98 19.68
N ASP A 96 18.42 -10.91 20.25
CA ASP A 96 18.48 -11.20 21.67
C ASP A 96 19.93 -11.11 22.12
N GLU A 97 20.18 -10.27 23.13
CA GLU A 97 21.48 -10.11 23.77
C GLU A 97 21.97 -11.42 24.44
N THR A 98 21.23 -12.52 24.33
CA THR A 98 21.67 -13.87 24.68
C THR A 98 21.97 -14.73 23.46
N GLY A 99 23.26 -15.05 23.37
CA GLY A 99 23.90 -15.71 22.23
C GLY A 99 23.25 -17.02 21.79
N TRP A 100 23.03 -17.10 20.48
CA TRP A 100 23.11 -18.37 19.76
C TRP A 100 24.57 -18.79 19.63
N VAL A 101 25.15 -19.25 20.74
CA VAL A 101 26.26 -20.20 20.70
C VAL A 101 25.69 -21.59 20.90
N ASN A 102 25.87 -22.41 19.88
CA ASN A 102 25.83 -23.87 19.91
C ASN A 102 24.48 -24.56 19.66
N THR A 103 24.21 -24.83 18.38
CA THR A 103 23.66 -26.14 18.00
C THR A 103 24.31 -26.58 16.69
N ALA A 104 25.60 -26.91 16.77
CA ALA A 104 26.30 -27.66 15.75
C ALA A 104 27.56 -28.30 16.35
N GLN A 105 27.36 -29.36 17.15
CA GLN A 105 28.25 -30.52 17.17
C GLN A 105 27.53 -31.76 17.70
#